data_AF-A0A163GK38-F1
#
_entry.id   AF-A0A163GK38-F1
#
_cell.length_a   1.000
_cell.length_b   1.000
_cell.length_c   1.000
_cell.angle_alpha   90.00
_cell.angle_beta   90.00
_cell.angle_gamma   90.00
#
_symmetry.space_group_name_H-M   'P 1'
#
loop_
_entity.id
_entity.type
_entity.pdbx_description
1 polymer ?
#
loop_
_entity_poly.entity_id
_entity_poly.type
_entity_poly.pdbx_seq_one_letter_code
_entity_poly.pdbx_strand_id
1 'polypeptide(L)'
;MSTSIRETLSTADMAKALGISEKLLLKIRKQAISPFELGTHYRFQGITTAAPVRWFPRPTDEAFSSFKRVDPASIETMRRA
;
A
#
# COMPACT_ATOMS: atom_id res chain seq x y z
N MET A 1 -10.48 -16.11 23.20
CA MET A 1 -9.63 -15.15 22.48
C MET A 1 -9.67 -15.50 21.01
N SER A 2 -10.54 -14.85 20.23
CA SER A 2 -10.59 -15.09 18.78
C SER A 2 -9.35 -14.46 18.16
N THR A 3 -8.35 -15.28 17.87
CA THR A 3 -7.26 -14.94 16.96
C THR A 3 -7.89 -14.73 15.59
N SER A 4 -8.42 -13.53 15.34
CA SER A 4 -8.77 -13.08 14.00
C SER A 4 -7.50 -13.11 13.19
N ILE A 5 -7.22 -14.23 12.52
CA ILE A 5 -6.18 -14.33 11.52
C ILE A 5 -6.63 -13.34 10.44
N ARG A 6 -6.09 -12.13 10.47
CA ARG A 6 -6.26 -11.18 9.38
C ARG A 6 -5.77 -11.91 8.14
N GLU A 7 -6.67 -12.27 7.24
CA GLU A 7 -6.34 -12.96 6.00
C GLU A 7 -5.36 -12.07 5.24
N THR A 8 -4.11 -12.52 5.12
CA THR A 8 -3.08 -11.77 4.39
C THR A 8 -2.76 -12.43 3.07
N LEU A 9 -2.83 -11.66 2.00
CA LEU A 9 -2.52 -12.11 0.66
C LEU A 9 -1.02 -12.11 0.38
N SER A 10 -0.58 -12.98 -0.53
CA SER A 10 0.74 -12.88 -1.13
C SER A 10 0.82 -11.62 -2.03
N THR A 11 2.03 -11.26 -2.46
CA THR A 11 2.18 -10.14 -3.41
C THR A 11 1.53 -10.43 -4.75
N ALA A 12 1.61 -11.68 -5.23
CA ALA A 12 0.94 -12.13 -6.46
C ALA A 12 -0.58 -11.99 -6.38
N ASP A 13 -1.17 -12.49 -5.28
CA ASP A 13 -2.64 -12.44 -5.10
C ASP A 13 -3.14 -11.01 -4.94
N MET A 14 -2.41 -10.17 -4.19
CA MET A 14 -2.76 -8.76 -4.03
C MET A 14 -2.64 -7.99 -5.35
N ALA A 15 -1.58 -8.24 -6.13
CA ALA A 15 -1.41 -7.61 -7.43
C ALA A 15 -2.55 -8.00 -8.38
N LYS A 16 -2.97 -9.27 -8.37
CA LYS A 16 -4.13 -9.75 -9.12
C LYS A 16 -5.44 -9.09 -8.66
N ALA A 17 -5.64 -8.94 -7.36
CA ALA A 17 -6.83 -8.28 -6.80
C ALA A 17 -6.91 -6.79 -7.21
N LEU A 18 -5.77 -6.09 -7.23
CA LEU A 18 -5.66 -4.70 -7.67
C LEU A 18 -5.64 -4.54 -9.19
N GLY A 19 -5.58 -5.63 -9.97
CA GLY A 19 -5.47 -5.57 -11.43
C GLY A 19 -4.14 -5.01 -11.95
N ILE A 20 -3.05 -5.12 -11.18
CA ILE A 20 -1.71 -4.61 -11.53
C ILE A 20 -0.65 -5.70 -11.54
N SER A 21 0.55 -5.37 -12.04
CA SER A 21 1.70 -6.29 -11.96
C SER A 21 2.32 -6.29 -10.56
N GLU A 22 2.85 -7.44 -10.13
CA GLU A 22 3.58 -7.60 -8.86
C GLU A 22 4.77 -6.63 -8.76
N LYS A 23 5.49 -6.47 -9.86
CA LYS A 23 6.63 -5.57 -9.95
C LYS A 23 6.20 -4.11 -9.71
N LEU A 24 5.05 -3.71 -10.23
CA LEU A 24 4.49 -2.38 -10.00
C LEU A 24 4.09 -2.19 -8.53
N LEU A 25 3.39 -3.16 -7.94
CA LEU A 25 3.00 -3.12 -6.52
C LEU A 25 4.21 -2.94 -5.60
N LEU A 26 5.27 -3.74 -5.80
CA LEU A 26 6.50 -3.63 -5.03
C LEU A 26 7.25 -2.32 -5.28
N LYS A 27 7.18 -1.77 -6.49
CA LYS A 27 7.81 -0.50 -6.85
C LYS A 27 7.09 0.68 -6.18
N ILE A 28 5.75 0.67 -6.18
CA ILE A 28 4.91 1.69 -5.52
C ILE A 28 5.20 1.70 -4.02
N ARG A 29 5.24 0.52 -3.38
CA ARG A 29 5.58 0.37 -1.95
C ARG A 29 6.94 0.99 -1.58
N LYS A 30 7.90 0.99 -2.51
CA LYS A 30 9.25 1.54 -2.31
C LYS A 30 9.37 3.02 -2.67
N GLN A 31 8.32 3.64 -3.20
CA GLN A 31 8.35 5.08 -3.51
C GLN A 31 8.37 5.91 -2.22
N ALA A 32 8.98 7.09 -2.30
CA ALA A 32 8.95 8.06 -1.19
C ALA A 32 7.51 8.52 -0.86
N ILE A 33 6.66 8.61 -1.88
CA ILE A 33 5.22 8.91 -1.75
C ILE A 33 4.48 7.62 -2.09
N SER A 34 4.42 6.70 -1.13
CA SER A 34 3.71 5.42 -1.25
C SER A 34 2.36 5.52 -0.53
N PRO A 35 1.25 5.02 -1.10
CA PRO A 35 -0.02 4.87 -0.37
C PRO A 35 0.03 3.79 0.71
N PHE A 36 1.06 2.94 0.70
CA PHE A 36 1.13 1.77 1.57
C PHE A 36 2.06 1.99 2.76
N GLU A 37 1.61 1.49 3.91
CA GLU A 37 2.26 1.62 5.21
C GLU A 37 2.46 0.25 5.85
N LEU A 38 3.61 0.07 6.51
CA LEU A 38 3.94 -1.15 7.23
C LEU A 38 3.06 -1.27 8.49
N GLY A 39 2.48 -2.44 8.73
CA GLY A 39 1.58 -2.72 9.85
C GLY A 39 0.09 -2.47 9.54
N THR A 40 -0.20 -1.52 8.64
CA THR A 40 -1.58 -1.18 8.22
C THR A 40 -1.96 -1.87 6.91
N HIS A 41 -1.12 -1.72 5.88
CA HIS A 41 -1.38 -2.18 4.52
C HIS A 41 -0.62 -3.46 4.20
N TYR A 42 0.61 -3.59 4.71
CA TYR A 42 1.41 -4.79 4.54
C TYR A 42 2.25 -5.10 5.77
N ARG A 43 2.78 -6.32 5.84
CA ARG A 43 3.77 -6.75 6.83
C ARG A 43 4.83 -7.64 6.19
N PHE A 44 5.99 -7.70 6.82
CA PHE A 44 7.00 -8.71 6.50
C PHE A 44 6.70 -10.00 7.26
N GLN A 45 6.89 -11.16 6.61
CA GLN A 45 6.71 -12.47 7.23
C GLN A 45 7.86 -12.83 8.19
N GLY A 46 8.96 -12.08 8.17
CA GLY A 46 10.13 -12.29 9.02
C GLY A 46 10.60 -10.99 9.67
N ILE A 47 11.66 -11.12 10.48
CA ILE A 47 12.25 -10.02 11.25
C ILE A 47 12.96 -9.01 10.33
N THR A 48 13.38 -9.46 9.15
CA THR A 48 14.14 -8.65 8.18
C THR A 48 13.27 -8.11 7.06
N THR A 49 13.67 -6.98 6.48
CA THR A 49 13.03 -6.36 5.32
C THR A 49 13.24 -7.12 4.01
N ALA A 50 14.08 -8.16 4.03
CA ALA A 50 14.27 -9.11 2.93
C ALA A 50 13.23 -10.25 2.94
N ALA A 51 12.43 -10.38 4.01
CA ALA A 51 11.42 -11.42 4.11
C ALA A 51 10.24 -11.20 3.14
N PRO A 52 9.50 -12.26 2.78
CA PRO A 52 8.29 -12.15 1.96
C PRO A 52 7.27 -11.17 2.54
N VAL A 53 6.61 -10.43 1.66
CA VAL A 53 5.61 -9.42 2.02
C VAL A 53 4.22 -10.03 1.99
N ARG A 54 3.45 -9.75 3.04
CA ARG A 54 2.06 -10.13 3.19
C ARG A 54 1.19 -8.89 3.24
N TRP A 55 0.16 -8.85 2.42
CA TRP A 55 -0.71 -7.69 2.22
C TRP A 55 -2.03 -7.87 2.96
N PHE A 56 -2.54 -6.81 3.56
CA PHE A 56 -3.89 -6.76 4.10
C PHE A 56 -4.83 -6.30 2.99
N PRO A 57 -5.73 -7.17 2.48
CA PRO A 57 -6.45 -6.92 1.24
C PRO A 57 -7.34 -5.68 1.32
N ARG A 58 -8.22 -5.59 2.32
CA ARG A 58 -9.14 -4.44 2.46
C ARG A 58 -8.41 -3.09 2.59
N PRO A 59 -7.47 -2.91 3.54
CA PRO A 59 -6.75 -1.64 3.66
C PRO A 59 -5.96 -1.30 2.39
N THR A 60 -5.32 -2.29 1.77
CA THR A 60 -4.47 -2.06 0.60
C THR A 60 -5.31 -1.64 -0.60
N ASP A 61 -6.48 -2.25 -0.80
CA ASP A 61 -7.42 -1.90 -1.88
C ASP A 61 -7.96 -0.47 -1.73
N GLU A 62 -8.35 -0.10 -0.51
CA GLU A 62 -8.82 1.25 -0.18
C GLU A 62 -7.72 2.30 -0.37
N ALA A 63 -6.51 2.04 0.12
CA ALA A 63 -5.37 2.92 -0.04
C ALA A 63 -4.95 3.08 -1.51
N PHE A 64 -4.99 1.99 -2.29
CA PHE A 64 -4.67 2.05 -3.71
C PHE A 64 -5.73 2.83 -4.50
N SER A 65 -7.01 2.62 -4.20
CA SER A 65 -8.12 3.28 -4.88
C SER A 65 -8.24 4.78 -4.53
N SER A 66 -7.88 5.14 -3.30
CA SER A 66 -7.87 6.53 -2.84
C SER A 66 -6.60 7.30 -3.24
N PHE A 67 -5.56 6.59 -3.70
CA PHE A 67 -4.30 7.20 -4.10
C PHE A 67 -4.47 7.99 -5.40
N LYS A 68 -4.73 9.29 -5.26
CA LYS A 68 -4.67 10.25 -6.35
C LYS A 68 -3.38 11.06 -6.24
N ARG A 69 -2.76 11.34 -7.39
CA ARG A 69 -1.70 12.34 -7.47
C ARG A 69 -2.33 13.66 -7.01
N VAL A 70 -1.84 14.23 -5.91
CA VAL A 70 -2.26 15.56 -5.47
C VAL A 70 -1.97 16.51 -6.63
N ASP A 71 -3.00 17.18 -7.13
CA ASP A 71 -2.85 18.18 -8.18
C ASP A 71 -1.93 19.29 -7.65
N PRO A 72 -0.82 19.64 -8.32
CA PRO A 72 0.00 20.78 -7.96
C PRO A 72 -0.80 22.07 -7.76
N ALA A 73 -1.93 22.23 -8.47
CA ALA A 73 -2.84 23.36 -8.34
C ALA A 73 -3.55 23.42 -6.97
N SER A 74 -3.65 22.30 -6.26
CA SER A 74 -4.19 22.26 -4.89
C SER A 74 -3.19 22.72 -3.82
N ILE A 75 -1.91 22.91 -4.17
CA ILE A 75 -0.84 23.39 -3.28
C ILE A 75 -0.56 24.88 -3.55
N GLU A 76 -1.29 25.53 -4.46
CA GLU A 76 -1.20 26.99 -4.64
C GLU A 76 -2.03 27.70 -3.57
N THR A 77 -1.52 27.67 -2.33
CA THR A 77 -1.97 28.59 -1.29
C THR A 77 -1.44 29.98 -1.67
N MET A 78 -2.11 30.65 -2.59
CA MET A 78 -2.00 32.10 -2.75
C MET A 78 -2.52 32.77 -1.47
N ARG A 79 -1.66 32.87 -0.45
CA ARG A 79 -1.76 33.95 0.53
C ARG A 79 -0.93 35.12 0.00
N ARG A 80 -1.57 35.95 -0.83
CA ARG A 80 -1.26 37.38 -0.90
C ARG A 80 -2.41 38.10 -0.20
N ALA A 81 -2.15 38.60 0.98
CA ALA A 81 -2.79 39.77 1.56
C ALA A 81 -1.71 40.51 2.34
#